data_AF-A0A0L9UW71-F1
#
_entry.id   AF-A0A0L9UW71-F1
#
_cell.length_a   1.000
_cell.length_b   1.000
_cell.length_c   1.000
_cell.angle_alpha   90.00
_cell.angle_beta   90.00
_cell.angle_gamma   90.00
#
_symmetry.space_group_name_H-M   'P 1'
#
loop_
_entity.id
_entity.type
_entity.pdbx_description
1 polymer ?
#
loop_
_entity_poly.entity_id
_entity_poly.type
_entity_poly.pdbx_seq_one_letter_code
_entity_poly.pdbx_strand_id
1 'polypeptide(L)'
;MDSNNWRPNQGNNPTMDTNDWRAQLPPGSRQKIVNKIMDTLKKDNPFSGPDGLQELRQIAIRFEEEIFTTARSQPDYLRKISMKMLTWETKSQNTLANSQVGPSNRPTDQG
;
A
#
# COMPACT_ATOMS: atom_id res chain seq x y z
N MET A 1 29.81 24.01 -28.11
CA MET A 1 29.22 22.99 -29.00
C MET A 1 30.32 21.96 -29.13
N ASP A 2 30.16 20.69 -28.77
CA ASP A 2 29.01 19.81 -28.91
C ASP A 2 29.07 18.69 -27.86
N SER A 3 27.87 18.24 -27.50
CA SER A 3 27.59 17.39 -26.36
C SER A 3 27.35 15.96 -26.82
N ASN A 4 27.95 15.03 -26.06
CA ASN A 4 27.41 13.71 -25.72
C ASN A 4 27.30 12.67 -26.84
N ASN A 5 28.40 11.95 -27.00
CA ASN A 5 28.45 10.59 -27.54
C ASN A 5 27.55 9.65 -26.73
N TRP A 6 26.58 9.07 -27.44
CA TRP A 6 25.66 8.03 -27.02
C TRP A 6 26.37 6.84 -26.36
N ARG A 7 25.93 6.46 -25.14
CA ARG A 7 26.15 5.12 -24.62
C ARG A 7 24.82 4.61 -24.02
N PRO A 8 24.30 3.46 -24.46
CA PRO A 8 23.23 2.80 -23.73
C PRO A 8 23.85 2.25 -22.45
N ASN A 9 23.35 2.69 -21.30
CA ASN A 9 23.71 2.12 -20.02
C ASN A 9 23.08 0.72 -19.93
N GLN A 10 23.77 -0.30 -20.46
CA GLN A 10 23.53 -1.69 -20.11
C GLN A 10 23.98 -1.91 -18.66
N GLY A 11 23.13 -1.50 -17.73
CA GLY A 11 23.26 -1.78 -16.31
C GLY A 11 22.43 -3.00 -15.92
N ASN A 12 22.73 -4.17 -16.48
CA ASN A 12 22.15 -5.44 -16.06
C ASN A 12 23.25 -6.48 -15.89
N ASN A 13 24.12 -6.25 -14.91
CA ASN A 13 24.96 -7.30 -14.37
C ASN A 13 24.09 -8.12 -13.41
N PRO A 14 23.70 -9.39 -13.70
CA PRO A 14 23.11 -10.24 -12.69
C PRO A 14 24.27 -10.74 -11.83
N THR A 15 24.69 -9.93 -10.86
CA THR A 15 25.40 -10.48 -9.72
C THR A 15 24.50 -11.56 -9.14
N MET A 16 24.99 -12.80 -9.09
CA MET A 16 24.35 -13.84 -8.29
C MET A 16 24.41 -13.37 -6.84
N ASP A 17 23.42 -12.57 -6.43
CA ASP A 17 23.22 -12.16 -5.06
C ASP A 17 22.76 -13.38 -4.27
N THR A 18 23.73 -14.21 -3.86
CA THR A 18 23.55 -15.27 -2.84
C THR A 18 22.99 -14.71 -1.52
N ASN A 19 22.89 -13.39 -1.42
CA ASN A 19 22.32 -12.66 -0.29
C ASN A 19 20.96 -12.01 -0.63
N ASP A 20 20.25 -12.50 -1.66
CA ASP A 20 18.89 -12.04 -1.93
C ASP A 20 17.99 -12.37 -0.72
N TRP A 21 17.63 -11.31 0.02
CA TRP A 21 16.84 -11.40 1.24
C TRP A 21 15.44 -11.99 1.00
N ARG A 22 14.98 -12.00 -0.25
CA ARG A 22 13.66 -12.55 -0.63
C ARG A 22 13.69 -14.07 -0.64
N ALA A 23 14.79 -14.66 -1.10
CA ALA A 23 15.03 -16.11 -1.02
C ALA A 23 15.17 -16.61 0.43
N GLN A 24 15.48 -15.72 1.38
CA GLN A 24 15.62 -16.05 2.80
C GLN A 24 14.28 -16.01 3.57
N LEU A 25 13.20 -15.50 2.97
CA LEU A 25 11.90 -15.47 3.62
C LEU A 25 11.33 -16.89 3.73
N PRO A 26 10.84 -17.30 4.92
CA PRO A 26 10.17 -18.58 5.05
C PRO A 26 8.94 -18.67 4.12
N PRO A 27 8.64 -19.86 3.58
CA PRO A 27 7.48 -20.07 2.74
C PRO A 27 6.20 -19.64 3.49
N GLY A 28 5.35 -18.85 2.83
CA GLY A 28 4.13 -18.31 3.41
C GLY A 28 4.30 -17.05 4.26
N SER A 29 5.52 -16.54 4.49
CA SER A 29 5.72 -15.27 5.22
C SER A 29 5.03 -14.10 4.54
N ARG A 30 5.13 -14.01 3.20
CA ARG A 30 4.44 -13.00 2.41
C ARG A 30 2.92 -13.08 2.57
N GLN A 31 2.35 -14.29 2.54
CA GLN A 31 0.91 -14.47 2.75
C GLN A 31 0.48 -14.05 4.15
N LYS A 32 1.27 -14.35 5.19
CA LYS A 32 1.01 -13.88 6.56
C LYS A 32 0.99 -12.36 6.64
N ILE A 33 1.88 -11.69 5.91
CA ILE A 33 1.93 -10.23 5.82
C ILE A 33 0.70 -9.69 5.11
N VAL A 34 0.32 -10.24 3.95
CA VAL A 34 -0.92 -9.87 3.25
C VAL A 34 -2.14 -10.04 4.16
N ASN A 35 -2.21 -11.14 4.92
CA ASN A 35 -3.30 -11.37 5.86
C ASN A 35 -3.33 -10.32 6.98
N LYS A 36 -2.17 -9.91 7.51
CA LYS A 36 -2.09 -8.83 8.52
C LYS A 36 -2.54 -7.48 7.94
N ILE A 37 -2.12 -7.15 6.72
CA ILE A 37 -2.57 -5.93 6.03
C ILE A 37 -4.09 -5.98 5.84
N MET A 38 -4.63 -7.10 5.38
CA MET A 38 -6.07 -7.29 5.20
C MET A 38 -6.85 -7.18 6.52
N ASP A 39 -6.33 -7.70 7.62
CA ASP A 39 -6.95 -7.60 8.94
C ASP A 39 -7.03 -6.15 9.43
N THR A 40 -5.95 -5.39 9.29
CA THR A 40 -5.93 -3.94 9.56
C THR A 40 -6.95 -3.21 8.68
N LEU A 41 -6.97 -3.48 7.38
CA LEU A 41 -7.92 -2.87 6.46
C LEU A 41 -9.38 -3.16 6.83
N LYS A 42 -9.71 -4.37 7.29
CA LYS A 42 -11.06 -4.72 7.74
C LYS A 42 -11.45 -4.01 9.02
N LYS A 43 -10.51 -3.88 9.97
CA LYS A 43 -10.74 -3.22 11.26
C LYS A 43 -11.09 -1.74 11.06
N ASP A 44 -10.43 -1.08 10.12
CA ASP A 44 -10.67 0.32 9.79
C ASP A 44 -11.90 0.55 8.87
N ASN A 45 -12.37 -0.47 8.17
CA ASN A 45 -13.50 -0.38 7.23
C ASN A 45 -14.62 -1.36 7.60
N PRO A 46 -15.40 -1.10 8.67
CA PRO A 46 -16.44 -2.01 9.16
C PRO A 46 -17.63 -2.25 8.19
N PHE A 47 -17.65 -1.59 7.02
CA PHE A 47 -18.78 -1.61 6.08
C PHE A 47 -18.48 -2.27 4.71
N SER A 48 -17.41 -3.06 4.59
CA SER A 48 -17.13 -3.77 3.34
C SER A 48 -18.02 -5.01 3.16
N GLY A 49 -18.96 -4.96 2.21
CA GLY A 49 -19.68 -6.14 1.71
C GLY A 49 -18.74 -7.16 1.02
N PRO A 50 -19.29 -8.26 0.45
CA PRO A 50 -18.49 -9.31 -0.20
C PRO A 50 -17.53 -8.78 -1.27
N ASP A 51 -17.97 -7.84 -2.09
CA ASP A 51 -17.14 -7.14 -3.09
C ASP A 51 -16.03 -6.31 -2.44
N GLY A 52 -16.36 -5.53 -1.40
CA GLY A 52 -15.37 -4.74 -0.67
C GLY A 52 -14.28 -5.60 -0.03
N LEU A 53 -14.62 -6.79 0.49
CA LEU A 53 -13.62 -7.72 1.03
C LEU A 53 -12.65 -8.23 -0.05
N GLN A 54 -13.12 -8.41 -1.29
CA GLN A 54 -12.27 -8.79 -2.41
C GLN A 54 -11.36 -7.64 -2.82
N GLU A 55 -11.87 -6.41 -2.85
CA GLU A 55 -11.06 -5.21 -3.11
C GLU A 55 -9.97 -5.02 -2.05
N LEU A 56 -10.31 -5.13 -0.77
CA LEU A 56 -9.32 -5.06 0.33
C LEU A 56 -8.22 -6.10 0.17
N ARG A 57 -8.57 -7.32 -0.28
CA ARG A 57 -7.57 -8.35 -0.58
C ARG A 57 -6.66 -7.94 -1.74
N GLN A 58 -7.22 -7.44 -2.85
CA GLN A 58 -6.40 -7.00 -3.98
C GLN A 58 -5.47 -5.86 -3.60
N ILE A 59 -5.95 -4.91 -2.78
CA ILE A 59 -5.14 -3.82 -2.25
C ILE A 59 -4.00 -4.37 -1.40
N ALA A 60 -4.28 -5.29 -0.46
CA ALA A 60 -3.27 -5.89 0.39
C ALA A 60 -2.17 -6.63 -0.40
N ILE A 61 -2.56 -7.38 -1.45
CA ILE A 61 -1.62 -8.09 -2.33
C ILE A 61 -0.75 -7.11 -3.11
N ARG A 62 -1.35 -6.15 -3.83
CA ARG A 62 -0.61 -5.18 -4.65
C ARG A 62 0.36 -4.37 -3.80
N PHE A 63 -0.09 -3.98 -2.62
CA PHE A 63 0.71 -3.22 -1.67
C PHE A 63 1.92 -4.01 -1.16
N GLU A 64 1.72 -5.27 -0.75
CA GLU A 64 2.82 -6.12 -0.32
C GLU A 64 3.81 -6.39 -1.48
N GLU A 65 3.31 -6.60 -2.70
CA GLU A 65 4.13 -6.82 -3.90
C GLU A 65 4.98 -5.61 -4.30
N GLU A 66 4.42 -4.39 -4.22
CA GLU A 66 5.16 -3.15 -4.45
C GLU A 66 6.34 -3.02 -3.47
N ILE A 67 6.12 -3.32 -2.19
CA ILE A 67 7.20 -3.23 -1.19
C ILE A 67 8.20 -4.37 -1.38
N PHE A 68 7.72 -5.58 -1.67
CA PHE A 68 8.58 -6.73 -1.90
C PHE A 68 9.55 -6.49 -3.05
N THR A 69 9.11 -5.82 -4.13
CA THR A 69 9.94 -5.50 -5.29
C THR A 69 10.87 -4.31 -5.06
N THR A 70 10.45 -3.31 -4.26
CA THR A 70 11.24 -2.08 -4.03
C THR A 70 12.18 -2.15 -2.82
N ALA A 71 11.94 -3.04 -1.86
CA ALA A 71 12.74 -3.15 -0.65
C ALA A 71 14.13 -3.74 -0.93
N ARG A 72 15.13 -3.20 -0.21
CA ARG A 72 16.54 -3.58 -0.38
C ARG A 72 17.02 -4.65 0.60
N SER A 73 16.25 -4.89 1.65
CA SER A 73 16.56 -5.87 2.69
C SER A 73 15.29 -6.30 3.43
N GLN A 74 15.34 -7.43 4.15
CA GLN A 74 14.21 -7.90 4.96
C GLN A 74 13.77 -6.87 6.04
N PRO A 75 14.68 -6.22 6.79
CA PRO A 75 14.27 -5.16 7.73
C PRO A 75 13.62 -3.96 7.02
N ASP A 76 14.12 -3.57 5.86
CA ASP A 76 13.56 -2.47 5.06
C ASP A 76 12.15 -2.79 4.57
N TYR A 77 11.94 -4.02 4.08
CA TYR A 77 10.63 -4.54 3.69
C TYR A 77 9.62 -4.50 4.84
N LEU A 78 9.97 -5.05 6.01
CA LEU A 78 9.09 -5.06 7.19
C LEU A 78 8.79 -3.63 7.69
N ARG A 79 9.80 -2.75 7.71
CA ARG A 79 9.64 -1.35 8.13
C ARG A 79 8.70 -0.60 7.20
N LYS A 80 8.87 -0.74 5.88
CA LYS A 80 8.02 -0.09 4.87
C LYS A 80 6.57 -0.57 4.97
N ILE A 81 6.34 -1.86 5.22
CA ILE A 81 4.99 -2.40 5.47
C ILE A 81 4.36 -1.70 6.67
N SER A 82 5.03 -1.71 7.83
CA SER A 82 4.51 -1.11 9.06
C SER A 82 4.20 0.38 8.90
N MET A 83 5.10 1.16 8.26
CA MET A 83 4.88 2.59 8.06
C MET A 83 3.68 2.89 7.16
N LYS A 84 3.52 2.12 6.08
CA LYS A 84 2.39 2.30 5.17
C LYS A 84 1.08 1.82 5.79
N MET A 85 1.07 0.73 6.57
CA MET A 85 -0.12 0.34 7.34
C MET A 85 -0.61 1.49 8.24
N LEU A 86 0.29 2.16 8.95
CA LEU A 86 -0.04 3.35 9.77
C LEU A 86 -0.54 4.54 8.93
N THR A 87 0.08 4.78 7.77
CA THR A 87 -0.32 5.88 6.88
C THR A 87 -1.74 5.67 6.34
N TRP A 88 -2.12 4.43 6.05
CA TRP A 88 -3.45 4.09 5.54
C TRP A 88 -4.52 4.20 6.63
N GLU A 89 -4.19 3.86 7.87
CA GLU A 89 -5.02 4.12 9.07
C GLU A 89 -5.32 5.63 9.22
N THR A 90 -4.37 6.51 8.88
CA THR A 90 -4.57 7.97 8.99
C THR A 90 -5.37 8.55 7.82
N LYS A 91 -5.26 7.96 6.63
CA LYS A 91 -5.96 8.44 5.42
C LYS A 91 -7.44 8.06 5.43
N SER A 92 -7.81 6.86 5.87
CA SER A 92 -9.21 6.44 6.00
C SER A 92 -10.01 7.39 6.91
N GLN A 93 -9.40 7.83 8.02
CA GLN A 93 -9.99 8.75 8.99
C GLN A 93 -10.21 10.17 8.41
N ASN A 94 -9.33 10.65 7.53
CA ASN A 94 -9.50 11.98 6.90
C ASN A 94 -10.66 12.01 5.89
N THR A 95 -10.92 10.91 5.19
CA THR A 95 -12.07 10.82 4.26
C THR A 95 -13.42 10.85 4.98
N LEU A 96 -13.50 10.33 6.21
CA LEU A 96 -14.74 10.32 7.00
C LEU A 96 -15.06 11.67 7.67
N ALA A 97 -14.04 12.50 7.93
CA ALA A 97 -14.21 13.81 8.57
C ALA A 97 -14.77 14.91 7.64
N ASN A 98 -14.70 14.72 6.31
CA ASN A 98 -15.09 15.77 5.35
C ASN A 98 -16.57 15.69 4.87
N SER A 99 -17.36 14.74 5.35
CA SER A 99 -18.77 14.58 4.92
C SER A 99 -19.82 15.11 5.91
N GLN A 100 -19.42 15.77 7.00
CA GLN A 100 -20.34 16.41 7.95
C GLN A 100 -20.09 17.92 8.09
N VAL A 101 -20.33 18.69 7.01
CA VAL A 101 -20.74 20.09 7.15
C VAL A 101 -21.89 20.37 6.19
N GLY A 102 -23.12 20.10 6.65
CA GLY A 102 -24.28 20.80 6.11
C GLY A 102 -24.17 22.30 6.43
N PRO A 103 -24.85 23.14 5.64
CA PRO A 103 -26.02 23.76 6.25
C PRO A 103 -27.26 23.50 5.38
N SER A 104 -28.24 22.85 6.01
CA SER A 104 -29.58 22.71 5.48
C SER A 104 -30.29 24.05 5.66
N ASN A 105 -30.19 24.92 4.65
CA ASN A 105 -30.99 26.15 4.58
C ASN A 105 -32.20 25.88 3.68
N ARG A 106 -33.31 25.40 4.26
CA ARG A 106 -34.64 25.53 3.64
C ARG A 106 -35.14 26.94 3.94
N PRO A 107 -35.46 27.78 2.94
CA PRO A 107 -36.31 28.93 3.18
C PRO A 107 -37.74 28.40 3.37
N THR A 108 -38.30 28.58 4.56
CA THR A 108 -39.74 28.49 4.77
C THR A 108 -40.40 29.66 4.07
N ASP A 109 -41.06 29.34 2.96
CA ASP A 109 -42.16 30.09 2.37
C ASP A 109 -43.25 30.33 3.44
N GLN A 110 -43.57 31.60 3.69
CA GLN A 110 -44.86 32.00 4.25
C GLN A 110 -45.26 33.37 3.70
N GLY A 111 -46.32 33.38 2.89
CA GLY A 111 -47.46 34.32 2.97
C GLY A 111 -47.27 35.70 2.37
#